data_AF-A2E4R2-F1
#
_entry.id   AF-A2E4R2-F1
#
_cell.length_a   1.000
_cell.length_b   1.000
_cell.length_c   1.000
_cell.angle_alpha   90.00
_cell.angle_beta   90.00
_cell.angle_gamma   90.00
#
_symmetry.space_group_name_H-M   'P 1'
#
loop_
_entity.id
_entity.type
_entity.pdbx_description
1 polymer ?
#
loop_
_entity_poly.entity_id
_entity_poly.type
_entity_poly.pdbx_seq_one_letter_code
_entity_poly.pdbx_strand_id
1 'polypeptide(L)'
;MEMDFDIIEFVSTWILLPITVIFIFAIVFAGFKSLLSIAARNLGLFFTFSKVIGLATILFGLLLLSREDMNWKITLLEIWTGILMMNLIPIFVLGQAAVALSISWFYWIHRFITDDIMFFEILGDSAFFLIFPTMFILTILNFETRIASFDYKFFGPRLPITKYI
;
A
#
# COMPACT_ATOMS: atom_id res chain seq x y z
N MET A 1 -26.23 0.88 -43.37
CA MET A 1 -25.73 1.17 -42.01
C MET A 1 -24.26 0.83 -42.07
N GLU A 2 -23.44 1.77 -42.51
CA GLU A 2 -21.99 1.60 -42.53
C GLU A 2 -21.51 1.69 -41.09
N MET A 3 -20.88 0.61 -40.63
CA MET A 3 -20.28 0.53 -39.32
C MET A 3 -18.89 1.14 -39.48
N ASP A 4 -18.77 2.46 -39.28
CA ASP A 4 -17.48 3.14 -39.26
C ASP A 4 -16.69 2.59 -38.09
N PHE A 5 -15.76 1.69 -38.40
CA PHE A 5 -14.83 1.15 -37.44
C PHE A 5 -13.81 2.24 -37.13
N ASP A 6 -13.98 2.91 -35.99
CA ASP A 6 -13.02 3.88 -35.53
C ASP A 6 -11.76 3.14 -35.06
N ILE A 7 -10.79 3.05 -35.98
CA ILE A 7 -9.48 2.41 -35.74
C ILE A 7 -8.79 3.05 -34.51
N ILE A 8 -9.02 4.34 -34.25
CA ILE A 8 -8.42 5.05 -33.12
C ILE A 8 -9.04 4.55 -31.81
N GLU A 9 -10.37 4.45 -31.75
CA GLU A 9 -11.08 3.89 -30.59
C GLU A 9 -10.67 2.42 -30.35
N PHE A 10 -10.55 1.63 -31.42
CA PHE A 10 -10.14 0.24 -31.31
C PHE A 10 -8.72 0.09 -30.74
N VAL A 11 -7.74 0.81 -31.30
CA VAL A 11 -6.34 0.75 -30.87
C VAL A 11 -6.18 1.27 -29.44
N SER A 12 -6.82 2.40 -29.11
CA SER A 12 -6.73 2.98 -27.77
C SER A 12 -7.33 2.06 -26.70
N THR A 13 -8.52 1.51 -26.95
CA THR A 13 -9.26 0.73 -25.95
C THR A 13 -8.77 -0.70 -25.82
N TRP A 14 -8.48 -1.37 -26.94
CA TRP A 14 -8.18 -2.81 -26.93
C TRP A 14 -6.69 -3.14 -26.94
N ILE A 15 -5.83 -2.16 -27.25
CA ILE A 15 -4.38 -2.38 -27.31
C ILE A 15 -3.67 -1.51 -26.26
N LEU A 16 -3.82 -0.18 -26.32
CA LEU A 16 -3.06 0.72 -25.46
C LEU A 16 -3.46 0.61 -23.98
N LEU A 17 -4.76 0.53 -23.68
CA LEU A 17 -5.25 0.40 -22.31
C LEU A 17 -4.74 -0.89 -21.61
N PRO A 18 -4.91 -2.11 -22.18
CA PRO A 18 -4.35 -3.32 -21.58
C PRO A 18 -2.83 -3.29 -21.40
N ILE A 19 -2.08 -2.77 -22.39
CA ILE A 19 -0.62 -2.63 -22.29
C ILE A 19 -0.25 -1.71 -21.12
N THR A 20 -0.95 -0.58 -20.98
CA THR A 20 -0.73 0.38 -19.88
C THR A 20 -0.99 -0.27 -18.54
N VAL A 21 -2.08 -1.03 -18.40
CA VAL A 21 -2.41 -1.77 -17.17
C VAL A 21 -1.31 -2.78 -16.83
N ILE A 22 -0.87 -3.59 -17.81
CA ILE A 22 0.22 -4.56 -17.62
C ILE A 22 1.51 -3.86 -17.17
N PHE A 23 1.83 -2.71 -17.77
CA PHE A 23 3.03 -1.95 -17.45
C PHE A 23 2.99 -1.39 -16.02
N ILE A 24 1.83 -0.88 -15.58
CA ILE A 24 1.62 -0.44 -14.19
C ILE A 24 1.85 -1.60 -13.21
N PHE A 25 1.25 -2.77 -13.47
CA PHE A 25 1.48 -3.95 -12.63
C PHE A 25 2.95 -4.34 -12.61
N ALA A 26 3.63 -4.37 -13.77
CA ALA A 26 5.05 -4.69 -13.84
C ALA A 26 5.92 -3.75 -13.00
N ILE A 27 5.64 -2.45 -13.02
CA ILE A 27 6.34 -1.44 -12.20
C ILE A 27 6.10 -1.71 -10.71
N VAL A 28 4.85 -1.93 -10.30
CA VAL A 28 4.51 -2.22 -8.90
C VAL A 28 5.20 -3.50 -8.41
N PHE A 29 5.19 -4.57 -9.22
CA PHE A 29 5.90 -5.81 -8.90
C PHE A 29 7.43 -5.63 -8.83
N ALA A 30 8.01 -4.85 -9.73
CA ALA A 30 9.43 -4.52 -9.71
C ALA A 30 9.82 -3.72 -8.46
N GLY A 31 8.97 -2.76 -8.06
CA GLY A 31 9.10 -2.00 -6.81
C GLY A 31 9.06 -2.91 -5.59
N PHE A 32 8.07 -3.80 -5.51
CA PHE A 32 7.94 -4.77 -4.42
C PHE A 32 9.16 -5.71 -4.33
N LYS A 33 9.62 -6.25 -5.46
CA LYS A 33 10.82 -7.09 -5.52
C LYS A 33 12.07 -6.34 -5.05
N SER A 34 12.19 -5.07 -5.41
CA SER A 34 13.32 -4.22 -5.00
C SER A 34 13.30 -3.96 -3.50
N LEU A 35 12.13 -3.66 -2.93
CA LEU A 35 11.94 -3.48 -1.48
C LEU A 35 12.27 -4.77 -0.71
N LEU A 36 11.81 -5.93 -1.18
CA LEU A 36 12.19 -7.23 -0.61
C LEU A 36 13.72 -7.45 -0.64
N SER A 37 14.38 -7.07 -1.73
CA SER A 37 15.84 -7.19 -1.84
C SER A 37 16.57 -6.26 -0.88
N ILE A 38 16.11 -5.01 -0.73
CA ILE A 38 16.65 -4.04 0.23
C ILE A 38 16.47 -4.57 1.65
N ALA A 39 15.27 -5.01 2.00
CA ALA A 39 14.95 -5.53 3.32
C ALA A 39 15.77 -6.80 3.66
N ALA A 40 16.03 -7.67 2.67
CA ALA A 40 16.87 -8.86 2.86
C ALA A 40 18.36 -8.52 3.08
N ARG A 41 18.86 -7.44 2.45
CA ARG A 41 20.27 -7.03 2.56
C ARG A 41 20.52 -6.10 3.75
N ASN A 42 19.59 -5.22 4.06
CA ASN A 42 19.72 -4.20 5.11
C ASN A 42 18.36 -3.91 5.75
N LEU A 43 18.01 -4.80 6.68
CA LEU A 43 16.74 -4.75 7.41
C LEU A 43 16.58 -3.46 8.22
N GLY A 44 17.68 -2.95 8.80
CA GLY A 44 17.67 -1.67 9.53
C GLY A 44 17.28 -0.48 8.65
N LEU A 45 17.89 -0.35 7.47
CA LEU A 45 17.51 0.70 6.50
C LEU A 45 16.05 0.57 6.08
N PHE A 46 15.58 -0.64 5.78
CA PHE A 46 14.18 -0.86 5.40
C PHE A 46 13.21 -0.38 6.48
N PHE A 47 13.42 -0.76 7.75
CA PHE A 47 12.54 -0.32 8.84
C PHE A 47 12.62 1.18 9.10
N THR A 48 13.80 1.81 8.92
CA THR A 48 13.92 3.27 8.99
C THR A 48 13.11 3.95 7.89
N PHE A 49 13.23 3.50 6.64
CA PHE A 49 12.43 4.03 5.53
C PHE A 49 10.93 3.80 5.73
N SER A 50 10.53 2.61 6.21
CA SER A 50 9.13 2.31 6.51
C SER A 50 8.55 3.30 7.51
N LYS A 51 9.32 3.67 8.56
CA LYS A 51 8.90 4.69 9.53
C LYS A 51 8.76 6.07 8.91
N VAL A 52 9.69 6.46 8.03
CA VAL A 52 9.63 7.76 7.32
C VAL A 52 8.39 7.82 6.43
N ILE A 53 8.11 6.76 5.67
CA ILE A 53 6.92 6.69 4.83
C ILE A 53 5.66 6.64 5.68
N GLY A 54 5.64 5.87 6.78
CA GLY A 54 4.50 5.83 7.69
C GLY A 54 4.19 7.19 8.32
N LEU A 55 5.21 7.95 8.70
CA LEU A 55 5.06 9.33 9.15
C LEU A 55 4.51 10.23 8.04
N ALA A 56 5.01 10.09 6.81
CA ALA A 56 4.48 10.84 5.67
C ALA A 56 3.00 10.52 5.43
N THR A 57 2.61 9.26 5.45
CA THR A 57 1.19 8.83 5.34
C THR A 57 0.32 9.43 6.44
N ILE A 58 0.81 9.51 7.69
CA ILE A 58 0.08 10.19 8.78
C ILE A 58 -0.09 11.69 8.48
N LEU A 59 0.99 12.37 8.07
CA LEU A 59 0.95 13.80 7.77
C LEU A 59 0.00 14.10 6.61
N PHE A 60 0.09 13.35 5.51
CA PHE A 60 -0.83 13.47 4.38
C PHE A 60 -2.26 13.09 4.77
N GLY A 61 -2.44 12.08 5.62
CA GLY A 61 -3.75 11.68 6.15
C GLY A 61 -4.41 12.79 6.97
N LEU A 62 -3.64 13.51 7.79
CA LEU A 62 -4.11 14.69 8.52
C LEU A 62 -4.49 15.84 7.58
N LEU A 63 -3.74 16.02 6.49
CA LEU A 63 -4.07 17.02 5.47
C LEU A 63 -5.38 16.70 4.74
N LEU A 64 -5.86 15.45 4.73
CA LEU A 64 -7.18 15.12 4.18
C LEU A 64 -8.31 15.89 4.89
N LEU A 65 -8.16 16.24 6.17
CA LEU A 65 -9.17 17.01 6.91
C LEU A 65 -9.38 18.43 6.36
N SER A 66 -8.43 18.95 5.57
CA SER A 66 -8.58 20.25 4.91
C SER A 66 -9.39 20.17 3.61
N ARG A 67 -9.71 18.97 3.13
CA ARG A 67 -10.55 18.77 1.94
C ARG A 67 -12.01 18.60 2.40
N GLU A 68 -12.91 19.41 1.86
CA GLU A 68 -14.31 19.48 2.31
C GLU A 68 -15.11 18.18 2.09
N ASP A 69 -14.69 17.39 1.10
CA ASP A 69 -15.32 16.15 0.66
C ASP A 69 -14.74 14.90 1.34
N MET A 70 -13.75 15.07 2.21
CA MET A 70 -13.08 13.96 2.90
C MET A 70 -13.80 13.57 4.19
N ASN A 71 -14.04 12.27 4.33
CA ASN A 71 -14.60 11.70 5.55
C ASN A 71 -13.51 11.50 6.61
N TRP A 72 -13.72 12.01 7.83
CA TRP A 72 -12.78 11.84 8.96
C TRP A 72 -12.41 10.37 9.25
N LYS A 73 -13.28 9.42 8.89
CA LYS A 73 -13.00 7.97 9.02
C LYS A 73 -11.83 7.54 8.13
N ILE A 74 -11.69 8.16 6.96
CA ILE A 74 -10.58 7.90 6.04
C ILE A 74 -9.29 8.49 6.59
N THR A 75 -9.33 9.70 7.15
CA THR A 75 -8.18 10.24 7.88
C THR A 75 -7.72 9.28 8.98
N LEU A 76 -8.62 8.72 9.78
CA LEU A 76 -8.24 7.73 10.80
C LEU A 76 -7.67 6.46 10.19
N LEU A 77 -8.21 5.98 9.07
CA LEU A 77 -7.67 4.82 8.36
C LEU A 77 -6.23 5.05 7.89
N GLU A 78 -5.94 6.22 7.33
CA GLU A 78 -4.59 6.54 6.84
C GLU A 78 -3.61 6.77 7.99
N ILE A 79 -4.05 7.40 9.08
CA ILE A 79 -3.27 7.48 10.31
C ILE A 79 -2.95 6.08 10.84
N TRP A 80 -3.96 5.20 10.90
CA TRP A 80 -3.79 3.82 11.35
C TRP A 80 -2.82 3.05 10.46
N THR A 81 -2.91 3.24 9.15
CA THR A 81 -2.01 2.63 8.17
C THR A 81 -0.57 3.08 8.37
N GLY A 82 -0.34 4.37 8.63
CA GLY A 82 0.99 4.88 8.98
C GLY A 82 1.52 4.32 10.30
N ILE A 83 0.66 4.19 11.34
CA ILE A 83 1.01 3.55 12.62
C ILE A 83 1.45 2.10 12.41
N LEU A 84 0.76 1.36 11.53
CA LEU A 84 1.13 -0.01 11.15
C LEU A 84 2.50 -0.07 10.48
N MET A 85 2.78 0.83 9.54
CA MET A 85 4.09 0.92 8.86
C MET A 85 5.24 1.26 9.81
N MET A 86 4.96 1.99 10.88
CA MET A 86 5.91 2.33 11.93
C MET A 86 6.10 1.20 12.97
N ASN A 87 5.30 0.13 12.88
CA ASN A 87 5.23 -0.99 13.83
C ASN A 87 5.06 -0.54 15.28
N LEU A 88 4.19 0.44 15.52
CA LEU A 88 3.94 0.97 16.87
C LEU A 88 2.99 0.08 17.71
N ILE A 89 2.17 -0.74 17.06
CA ILE A 89 1.21 -1.64 17.71
C ILE A 89 1.39 -3.06 17.14
N PRO A 90 2.26 -3.90 17.74
CA PRO A 90 2.66 -5.20 17.16
C PRO A 90 1.65 -6.33 17.45
N ILE A 91 0.38 -6.02 17.72
CA ILE A 91 -0.62 -7.01 18.14
C ILE A 91 -1.65 -7.19 17.03
N PHE A 92 -1.90 -8.41 16.55
CA PHE A 92 -2.82 -8.68 15.43
C PHE A 92 -2.48 -7.95 14.11
N VAL A 93 -1.19 -7.65 13.87
CA VAL A 93 -0.71 -6.86 12.71
C VAL A 93 -1.26 -7.38 11.38
N LEU A 94 -1.28 -8.69 11.15
CA LEU A 94 -1.81 -9.29 9.92
C LEU A 94 -3.28 -8.93 9.68
N GLY A 95 -4.12 -9.07 10.71
CA GLY A 95 -5.55 -8.75 10.62
C GLY A 95 -5.78 -7.26 10.44
N GLN A 96 -5.05 -6.43 11.19
CA GLN A 96 -5.11 -4.97 11.05
C GLN A 96 -4.69 -4.52 9.65
N ALA A 97 -3.59 -5.06 9.13
CA ALA A 97 -3.07 -4.76 7.81
C ALA A 97 -4.04 -5.19 6.70
N ALA A 98 -4.60 -6.41 6.79
CA ALA A 98 -5.56 -6.90 5.82
C ALA A 98 -6.80 -6.01 5.76
N VAL A 99 -7.35 -5.63 6.91
CA VAL A 99 -8.52 -4.74 6.98
C VAL A 99 -8.18 -3.34 6.49
N ALA A 100 -7.08 -2.74 6.98
CA ALA A 100 -6.68 -1.39 6.61
C ALA A 100 -6.42 -1.25 5.11
N LEU A 101 -5.62 -2.16 4.53
CA LEU A 101 -5.35 -2.17 3.10
C LEU A 101 -6.63 -2.40 2.29
N SER A 102 -7.49 -3.34 2.68
CA SER A 102 -8.72 -3.62 1.91
C SER A 102 -9.66 -2.42 1.88
N ILE A 103 -9.86 -1.74 3.03
CA ILE A 103 -10.71 -0.56 3.11
C ILE A 103 -10.07 0.60 2.32
N SER A 104 -8.76 0.80 2.44
CA SER A 104 -8.06 1.88 1.74
C SER A 104 -8.13 1.68 0.21
N TRP A 105 -7.84 0.47 -0.28
CA TRP A 105 -7.99 0.12 -1.70
C TRP A 105 -9.41 0.33 -2.21
N PHE A 106 -10.42 -0.14 -1.47
CA PHE A 106 -11.82 0.04 -1.88
C PHE A 106 -12.21 1.51 -1.94
N TYR A 107 -11.87 2.29 -0.92
CA TYR A 107 -12.20 3.71 -0.84
C TYR A 107 -11.55 4.51 -1.98
N TRP A 108 -10.23 4.40 -2.14
CA TRP A 108 -9.50 5.21 -3.11
C TRP A 108 -9.80 4.81 -4.55
N ILE A 109 -9.93 3.52 -4.87
CA ILE A 109 -10.36 3.10 -6.20
C ILE A 109 -11.75 3.67 -6.51
N HIS A 110 -12.70 3.55 -5.58
CA HIS A 110 -14.04 4.08 -5.79
C HIS A 110 -13.99 5.58 -6.06
N ARG A 111 -13.30 6.32 -5.19
CA ARG A 111 -13.12 7.77 -5.29
C ARG A 111 -12.50 8.20 -6.62
N PHE A 112 -11.46 7.51 -7.10
CA PHE A 112 -10.82 7.82 -8.39
C PHE A 112 -11.70 7.54 -9.61
N ILE A 113 -12.74 6.72 -9.46
CA ILE A 113 -13.68 6.39 -10.54
C ILE A 113 -14.89 7.33 -10.50
N THR A 114 -15.36 7.72 -9.32
CA THR A 114 -16.59 8.50 -9.15
C THR A 114 -16.39 10.00 -9.21
N ASP A 115 -15.23 10.48 -8.75
CA ASP A 115 -15.00 11.90 -8.52
C ASP A 115 -14.08 12.45 -9.62
N ASP A 116 -14.38 13.66 -10.10
CA ASP A 116 -13.54 14.39 -11.05
C ASP A 116 -12.29 14.95 -10.34
N ILE A 117 -11.32 14.07 -10.09
CA ILE A 117 -10.10 14.39 -9.36
C ILE A 117 -8.99 14.79 -10.34
N MET A 118 -8.25 15.86 -10.01
CA MET A 118 -7.09 16.26 -10.78
C MET A 118 -6.02 15.16 -10.81
N PHE A 119 -5.41 14.94 -11.98
CA PHE A 119 -4.39 13.89 -12.17
C PHE A 119 -3.26 13.90 -11.11
N PHE A 120 -2.77 15.08 -10.71
CA PHE A 120 -1.73 15.20 -9.68
C PHE A 120 -2.20 14.79 -8.28
N GLU A 121 -3.47 15.01 -7.96
CA GLU A 121 -4.07 14.56 -6.70
C GLU A 121 -4.20 13.03 -6.70
N ILE A 122 -4.65 12.44 -7.82
CA ILE A 122 -4.67 10.97 -7.98
C ILE A 122 -3.28 10.36 -7.78
N LEU A 123 -2.25 10.95 -8.40
CA LEU A 123 -0.87 10.47 -8.25
C LEU A 123 -0.37 10.58 -6.79
N GLY A 124 -0.63 11.70 -6.13
CA GLY A 124 -0.23 11.91 -4.74
C GLY A 124 -0.94 10.93 -3.80
N ASP A 125 -2.26 10.85 -3.90
CA ASP A 125 -3.09 10.02 -3.04
C ASP A 125 -2.81 8.52 -3.27
N SER A 126 -2.68 8.09 -4.53
CA SER A 126 -2.33 6.71 -4.85
C SER A 126 -0.93 6.33 -4.34
N ALA A 127 0.05 7.24 -4.37
CA ALA A 127 1.37 6.96 -3.84
C ALA A 127 1.36 6.76 -2.32
N PHE A 128 0.77 7.72 -1.57
CA PHE A 128 0.89 7.78 -0.12
C PHE A 128 -0.16 6.95 0.64
N PHE A 129 -1.31 6.67 0.04
CA PHE A 129 -2.40 5.94 0.68
C PHE A 129 -2.60 4.53 0.13
N LEU A 130 -2.14 4.23 -1.10
CA LEU A 130 -2.26 2.89 -1.68
C LEU A 130 -0.90 2.20 -1.87
N ILE A 131 -0.10 2.71 -2.79
CA ILE A 131 1.05 2.00 -3.35
C ILE A 131 2.14 1.82 -2.29
N PHE A 132 2.61 2.91 -1.66
CA PHE A 132 3.65 2.79 -0.63
C PHE A 132 3.17 2.01 0.59
N PRO A 133 2.01 2.31 1.19
CA PRO A 133 1.53 1.51 2.31
C PRO A 133 1.42 0.03 2.00
N THR A 134 0.85 -0.34 0.85
CA THR A 134 0.72 -1.74 0.43
C THR A 134 2.08 -2.41 0.31
N MET A 135 3.02 -1.80 -0.40
CA MET A 135 4.34 -2.40 -0.60
C MET A 135 5.11 -2.58 0.70
N PHE A 136 5.11 -1.57 1.57
CA PHE A 136 5.84 -1.63 2.85
C PHE A 136 5.17 -2.60 3.83
N ILE A 137 3.86 -2.54 4.00
CA ILE A 137 3.13 -3.43 4.92
C ILE A 137 3.26 -4.89 4.48
N LEU A 138 3.09 -5.19 3.18
CA LEU A 138 3.27 -6.56 2.68
C LEU A 138 4.72 -7.05 2.86
N THR A 139 5.71 -6.17 2.71
CA THR A 139 7.11 -6.50 2.98
C THR A 139 7.33 -6.78 4.47
N ILE A 140 6.82 -5.95 5.38
CA ILE A 140 6.88 -6.17 6.85
C ILE A 140 6.28 -7.53 7.20
N LEU A 141 5.05 -7.79 6.74
CA LEU A 141 4.35 -9.05 7.02
C LEU A 141 5.13 -10.27 6.48
N ASN A 142 5.79 -10.16 5.33
CA ASN A 142 6.62 -11.22 4.80
C ASN A 142 7.80 -11.55 5.74
N PHE A 143 8.46 -10.53 6.28
CA PHE A 143 9.57 -10.71 7.22
C PHE A 143 9.10 -11.26 8.56
N GLU A 144 8.03 -10.71 9.14
CA GLU A 144 7.47 -11.21 10.41
C GLU A 144 7.04 -12.67 10.30
N THR A 145 6.41 -13.05 9.18
CA THR A 145 6.00 -14.44 8.92
C THR A 145 7.23 -15.36 8.79
N ARG A 146 8.28 -14.93 8.09
CA ARG A 146 9.52 -15.71 7.95
C ARG A 146 10.20 -15.92 9.30
N ILE A 147 10.31 -14.86 10.11
CA ILE A 147 10.92 -14.92 11.45
C ILE A 147 10.11 -15.87 12.34
N ALA A 148 8.78 -15.74 12.38
CA ALA A 148 7.92 -16.63 13.15
C ALA A 148 8.05 -18.10 12.71
N SER A 149 8.16 -18.37 11.41
CA SER A 149 8.34 -19.73 10.88
C SER A 149 9.71 -20.33 11.23
N PHE A 150 10.76 -19.49 11.26
CA PHE A 150 12.10 -19.90 11.66
C PHE A 150 12.13 -20.21 13.16
N ASP A 151 11.61 -19.30 13.99
CA ASP A 151 11.55 -19.50 15.44
C ASP A 151 10.75 -20.74 15.83
N TYR A 152 9.61 -20.99 15.18
CA TYR A 152 8.81 -22.20 15.42
C TYR A 152 9.59 -23.48 15.07
N LYS A 153 10.34 -23.47 13.96
CA LYS A 153 11.10 -24.63 13.48
C LYS A 153 12.27 -24.98 14.40
N PHE A 154 12.95 -23.99 14.98
CA PHE A 154 14.13 -24.21 15.81
C PHE A 154 13.84 -24.30 17.30
N PHE A 155 12.78 -23.63 17.77
CA PHE A 155 12.52 -23.49 19.19
C PHE A 155 11.13 -23.96 19.64
N GLY A 156 10.33 -24.51 18.73
CA GLY A 156 8.94 -24.92 19.00
C GLY A 156 8.00 -23.72 19.16
N PRO A 157 6.72 -23.94 19.53
CA PRO A 157 5.78 -22.86 19.80
C PRO A 157 6.27 -22.02 21.00
N ARG A 158 6.90 -20.88 20.72
CA ARG A 158 7.14 -19.85 21.72
C ARG A 158 6.00 -18.83 21.65
N LEU A 159 5.45 -18.49 22.82
CA LEU A 159 4.55 -17.35 22.96
C LEU A 159 5.24 -16.10 22.39
N PRO A 160 4.51 -15.21 21.69
CA PRO A 160 5.09 -14.09 20.95
C PRO A 160 5.99 -13.25 21.84
N ILE A 161 7.13 -12.86 21.27
CA ILE A 161 8.16 -12.06 21.92
C ILE A 161 7.64 -10.62 22.06
N THR A 162 6.76 -10.39 23.04
CA THR A 162 6.36 -9.07 23.49
C THR A 162 7.17 -8.61 24.71
N LYS A 163 8.33 -9.24 24.99
CA LYS A 163 9.11 -8.99 26.22
C LYS A 163 10.51 -8.41 26.07
N TYR A 164 10.88 -7.91 24.89
CA TYR A 164 12.20 -7.27 24.71
C TYR A 164 12.17 -6.01 23.84
N ILE A 165 11.24 -5.09 24.14
CA ILE A 165 11.41 -3.65 23.93
C ILE A 165 11.04 -2.95 25.24
#